data_AF-A0A535JN47-F1
#
_entry.id   AF-A0A535JN47-F1
#
_cell.length_a   1.000
_cell.length_b   1.000
_cell.length_c   1.000
_cell.angle_alpha   90.00
_cell.angle_beta   90.00
_cell.angle_gamma   90.00
#
_symmetry.space_group_name_H-M   'P 1'
#
loop_
_entity.id
_entity.type
_entity.pdbx_description
1 polymer ?
#
loop_
_entity_poly.entity_id
_entity_poly.type
_entity_poly.pdbx_seq_one_letter_code
_entity_poly.pdbx_strand_id
1 'polypeptide(L)'
;MKIGAELRLATWRPRLIVVGAADRAQTRDTLDRLSRGRLVVAERSADAVLVPDAEGALERWALCELPAGRAEWKTLRAEREAQGFAGLVLPNDPRLLDLVRNPDVEDDRSDLKLAFG
;
A
#
# COMPACT_ATOMS: atom_id res chain seq x y z
N MET A 1 6.39 -30.89 -20.20
CA MET A 1 6.61 -29.46 -19.94
C MET A 1 5.94 -29.14 -18.61
N LYS A 2 6.69 -29.01 -17.51
CA LYS A 2 6.13 -28.71 -16.18
C LYS A 2 5.76 -27.22 -16.17
N ILE A 3 4.46 -26.93 -16.11
CA ILE A 3 3.97 -25.57 -15.86
C ILE A 3 4.15 -25.34 -14.37
N GLY A 4 5.28 -24.73 -14.00
CA GLY A 4 5.52 -24.33 -12.62
C GLY A 4 4.62 -23.14 -12.30
N ALA A 5 3.50 -23.39 -11.64
CA ALA A 5 2.73 -22.33 -11.02
C ALA A 5 3.54 -21.81 -9.82
N GLU A 6 4.22 -20.69 -10.00
CA GLU A 6 4.80 -19.95 -8.90
C GLU A 6 3.66 -19.26 -8.15
N LEU A 7 3.13 -19.93 -7.11
CA LEU A 7 2.37 -19.24 -6.08
C LEU A 7 3.33 -18.30 -5.36
N ARG A 8 3.52 -17.09 -5.91
CA ARG A 8 4.12 -15.99 -5.18
C ARG A 8 3.08 -15.60 -4.15
N LEU A 9 3.26 -16.07 -2.91
CA LEU A 9 2.59 -15.51 -1.73
C LEU A 9 2.96 -14.03 -1.72
N ALA A 10 2.13 -13.20 -2.36
CA ALA A 10 2.27 -11.76 -2.32
C ALA A 10 1.99 -11.37 -0.88
N THR A 11 3.04 -11.36 -0.06
CA THR A 11 3.00 -10.78 1.27
C THR A 11 3.13 -9.29 1.04
N TRP A 12 1.98 -8.64 0.84
CA TRP A 12 1.88 -7.19 0.70
C TRP A 12 2.41 -6.60 2.01
N ARG A 13 3.66 -6.12 1.99
CA ARG A 13 4.28 -5.46 3.13
C ARG A 13 3.97 -3.97 3.03
N PRO A 14 3.03 -3.42 3.82
CA PRO A 14 2.75 -2.00 3.78
C PRO A 14 4.03 -1.22 4.15
N ARG A 15 4.37 -0.25 3.31
CA ARG A 15 5.48 0.69 3.53
C ARG A 15 4.92 1.98 4.12
N LEU A 16 5.66 2.58 5.06
CA LEU A 16 5.32 3.91 5.58
C LEU A 16 5.95 4.94 4.67
N ILE A 17 5.14 5.63 3.88
CA ILE A 17 5.61 6.68 2.97
C ILE A 17 5.54 8.02 3.69
N VAL A 18 6.67 8.72 3.78
CA VAL A 18 6.73 10.13 4.15
C VAL A 18 7.01 10.92 2.86
N VAL A 19 6.09 11.80 2.48
CA VAL A 19 6.21 12.62 1.28
C VAL A 19 6.87 13.95 1.64
N GLY A 20 7.98 14.26 0.99
CA GLY A 20 8.80 15.45 1.25
C GLY A 20 10.01 15.16 2.14
N ALA A 21 10.86 16.17 2.34
CA ALA A 21 11.99 16.04 3.23
C ALA A 21 11.49 15.88 4.67
N ALA A 22 11.73 14.71 5.28
CA ALA A 22 11.73 14.65 6.75
C ALA A 22 12.88 15.55 7.22
N ASP A 23 12.54 16.80 7.53
CA ASP A 23 13.44 17.95 7.66
C ASP A 23 14.44 17.83 8.83
N ARG A 24 14.36 16.74 9.60
CA ARG A 24 15.32 16.40 10.67
C ARG A 24 15.70 14.92 10.61
N ALA A 25 17.00 14.65 10.55
CA ALA A 25 17.58 13.30 10.60
C ALA A 25 17.05 12.50 11.81
N GLN A 26 16.94 13.12 12.98
CA GLN A 26 16.43 12.47 14.20
C GLN A 26 14.97 11.98 14.08
N THR A 27 14.12 12.74 13.39
CA THR A 27 12.73 12.32 13.12
C THR A 27 12.73 11.11 12.18
N ARG A 28 13.60 11.14 11.17
CA ARG A 28 13.80 10.05 10.20
C ARG A 28 14.24 8.77 10.90
N ASP A 29 15.27 8.82 11.74
CA ASP A 29 15.78 7.67 12.49
C ASP A 29 14.72 7.08 13.43
N THR A 30 13.94 7.96 14.06
CA THR A 30 12.84 7.53 14.93
C THR A 30 11.75 6.82 14.14
N LEU A 31 11.34 7.37 13.00
CA LEU A 31 10.33 6.76 12.12
C LEU A 31 10.84 5.47 11.48
N ASP A 32 12.12 5.40 11.11
CA ASP A 32 12.72 4.20 10.56
C ASP A 32 12.71 3.06 11.58
N ARG A 33 13.11 3.34 12.82
CA ARG A 33 13.05 2.39 13.94
C ARG A 33 11.61 1.94 14.24
N LEU A 34 10.65 2.86 14.30
CA LEU A 34 9.25 2.53 14.58
C LEU A 34 8.61 1.73 13.44
N SER A 35 8.95 2.07 12.20
CA SER A 35 8.51 1.34 11.01
C SER A 35 9.26 0.01 10.82
N ARG A 36 10.33 -0.25 11.58
CA ARG A 36 11.19 -1.43 11.50
C ARG A 36 11.78 -1.59 10.10
N GLY A 37 12.39 -0.52 9.56
CA GLY A 37 12.99 -0.51 8.22
C GLY A 37 11.97 -0.51 7.08
N ARG A 38 10.75 -0.02 7.33
CA ARG A 38 9.69 0.12 6.32
C ARG A 38 9.42 1.58 5.96
N LEU A 39 10.22 2.51 6.48
CA LEU A 39 10.13 3.91 6.16
C LEU A 39 10.69 4.11 4.76
N VAL A 40 9.90 4.76 3.90
CA VAL A 40 10.37 5.29 2.64
C VAL A 40 10.12 6.78 2.65
N VAL A 41 11.17 7.56 2.41
CA VAL A 41 11.00 8.98 2.15
C VAL A 41 10.97 9.19 0.65
N ALA A 42 9.88 9.78 0.20
CA ALA A 42 9.53 9.88 -1.19
C ALA A 42 9.30 11.34 -1.56
N GLU A 43 9.50 11.66 -2.83
CA GLU A 43 9.34 13.02 -3.33
C GLU A 43 8.01 13.17 -4.05
N ARG A 44 7.31 14.28 -3.82
CA ARG A 44 6.07 14.57 -4.54
C ARG A 44 6.40 15.14 -5.92
N SER A 45 5.84 14.54 -6.95
CA SER A 45 5.94 15.01 -8.33
C SER A 45 4.55 15.06 -8.96
N ALA A 46 3.94 16.25 -8.98
CA ALA A 46 2.60 16.50 -9.51
C ALA A 46 1.52 15.52 -8.97
N ASP A 47 1.13 14.54 -9.78
CA ASP A 47 0.13 13.50 -9.51
C ASP A 47 0.73 12.21 -8.91
N ALA A 48 2.06 12.14 -8.83
CA ALA A 48 2.80 10.98 -8.38
C ALA A 48 3.65 11.26 -7.13
N VAL A 49 4.03 10.18 -6.47
CA VAL A 49 5.09 10.12 -5.47
C VAL A 49 6.20 9.25 -6.03
N LEU A 50 7.41 9.79 -6.07
CA LEU A 50 8.60 9.09 -6.54
C LEU A 50 9.20 8.30 -5.38
N VAL A 51 9.10 6.98 -5.46
CA VAL A 51 9.52 6.04 -4.43
C VAL A 51 10.75 5.30 -4.94
N PRO A 52 11.88 5.28 -4.20
CA PRO A 52 13.00 4.44 -4.56
C PRO A 52 12.64 2.95 -4.38
N ASP A 53 12.96 2.13 -5.39
CA ASP A 53 12.94 0.68 -5.31
C ASP A 53 14.17 0.13 -4.54
N ALA A 54 14.34 -1.19 -4.52
CA ALA A 54 15.45 -1.82 -3.79
C ALA A 54 16.81 -1.58 -4.47
N GLU A 55 16.80 -1.29 -5.77
CA GLU A 55 17.95 -1.04 -6.63
C GLU A 55 18.28 0.46 -6.75
N GLY A 56 17.44 1.33 -6.17
CA GLY A 56 17.60 2.78 -6.15
C GLY A 56 16.99 3.51 -7.35
N ALA A 57 16.26 2.83 -8.23
CA ALA A 57 15.50 3.48 -9.29
C ALA A 57 14.19 4.06 -8.75
N LEU A 58 13.74 5.16 -9.36
CA LEU A 58 12.52 5.84 -8.93
C LEU A 58 11.29 5.24 -9.61
N GLU A 59 10.42 4.65 -8.81
CA GLU A 59 9.10 4.21 -9.21
C GLU A 59 8.07 5.34 -9.04
N ARG A 60 7.10 5.40 -9.95
CA ARG A 60 5.97 6.32 -9.84
C ARG A 60 4.82 5.66 -9.10
N TRP A 61 4.43 6.22 -7.96
CA TRP A 61 3.28 5.76 -7.18
C TRP A 61 2.17 6.82 -7.23
N ALA A 62 0.91 6.41 -7.44
CA ALA A 62 -0.20 7.34 -7.54
C ALA A 62 -0.66 7.82 -6.16
N LEU A 63 -0.86 9.12 -5.98
CA LEU A 63 -1.59 9.65 -4.83
C LEU A 63 -3.09 9.42 -5.05
N CYS A 64 -3.75 8.76 -4.11
CA CYS A 64 -5.17 8.45 -4.22
C CYS A 64 -5.89 8.75 -2.91
N GLU A 65 -7.17 9.08 -3.01
CA GLU A 65 -8.05 9.11 -1.84
C GLU A 65 -8.34 7.69 -1.37
N LEU A 66 -8.76 7.55 -0.11
CA LEU A 66 -9.15 6.26 0.41
C LEU A 66 -10.42 5.77 -0.31
N PRO A 67 -10.40 4.60 -0.99
CA PRO A 67 -11.59 4.07 -1.61
C PRO A 67 -12.64 3.71 -0.56
N ALA A 68 -13.93 3.82 -0.90
CA ALA A 68 -15.03 3.55 0.02
C ALA A 68 -15.14 2.06 0.38
N GLY A 69 -14.58 1.17 -0.44
CA GLY A 69 -14.61 -0.27 -0.20
C GLY A 69 -13.74 -1.08 -1.15
N ARG A 70 -13.83 -2.41 -1.04
CA ARG A 70 -12.97 -3.35 -1.79
C ARG A 70 -13.19 -3.33 -3.30
N ALA A 71 -14.43 -3.12 -3.76
CA ALA A 71 -14.74 -3.04 -5.19
C ALA A 71 -14.04 -1.83 -5.82
N GLU A 72 -14.19 -0.64 -5.21
CA GLU A 72 -13.50 0.57 -5.65
C GLU A 72 -11.98 0.43 -5.55
N TRP A 73 -11.46 -0.25 -4.52
CA TRP A 73 -10.03 -0.53 -4.40
C TRP A 73 -9.49 -1.38 -5.57
N LYS A 74 -10.22 -2.41 -5.99
CA LYS A 74 -9.84 -3.25 -7.14
C LYS A 74 -9.83 -2.44 -8.44
N THR A 75 -10.89 -1.66 -8.67
CA THR A 75 -11.01 -0.79 -9.85
C THR A 75 -9.90 0.26 -9.88
N LEU A 76 -9.73 1.01 -8.78
CA LEU A 76 -8.69 2.03 -8.63
C LEU A 76 -7.29 1.45 -8.90
N ARG A 77 -7.01 0.24 -8.38
CA ARG A 77 -5.73 -0.42 -8.62
C ARG A 77 -5.51 -0.72 -10.09
N ALA A 78 -6.47 -1.36 -10.74
CA ALA A 78 -6.36 -1.72 -12.16
C ALA A 78 -6.20 -0.48 -13.05
N GLU A 79 -6.92 0.59 -12.75
CA GLU A 79 -6.82 1.86 -13.49
C GLU A 79 -5.44 2.51 -13.35
N ARG A 80 -4.87 2.54 -12.14
CA ARG A 80 -3.55 3.15 -11.91
C ARG A 80 -2.42 2.28 -12.45
N GLU A 81 -2.55 0.97 -12.36
CA GLU A 81 -1.61 0.05 -13.00
C GLU A 81 -1.60 0.23 -14.52
N ALA A 82 -2.78 0.36 -15.15
CA ALA A 82 -2.90 0.65 -16.58
C ALA A 82 -2.32 2.02 -16.98
N GLN A 83 -2.25 2.97 -16.04
CA GLN A 83 -1.60 4.28 -16.22
C GLN A 83 -0.07 4.22 -15.99
N GLY A 84 0.48 3.05 -15.66
CA GLY A 84 1.92 2.83 -15.46
C GLY A 84 2.43 3.18 -14.06
N PHE A 85 1.55 3.30 -13.07
CA PHE A 85 1.97 3.46 -11.68
C PHE A 85 2.36 2.11 -11.06
N ALA A 86 3.48 2.08 -10.35
CA ALA A 86 3.99 0.89 -9.65
C ALA A 86 3.26 0.61 -8.32
N GLY A 87 2.55 1.61 -7.79
CA GLY A 87 1.86 1.49 -6.51
C GLY A 87 0.90 2.63 -6.21
N LEU A 88 0.22 2.52 -5.07
CA LEU A 88 -0.74 3.49 -4.56
C LEU A 88 -0.25 4.05 -3.23
N VAL A 89 -0.37 5.36 -3.04
CA VAL A 89 -0.16 6.05 -1.77
C VAL A 89 -1.51 6.55 -1.29
N LEU A 90 -1.95 6.06 -0.13
CA LEU A 90 -3.22 6.42 0.49
C LEU A 90 -2.98 7.16 1.82
N PRO A 91 -3.90 8.05 2.24
CA PRO A 91 -3.90 8.63 3.57
C PRO A 91 -3.91 7.54 4.64
N ASN A 92 -3.17 7.75 5.72
CA ASN A 92 -3.13 6.83 6.86
C ASN A 92 -4.47 6.83 7.61
N ASP A 93 -5.42 6.01 7.16
CA ASP A 93 -6.76 5.84 7.72
C ASP A 93 -6.88 4.44 8.35
N PRO A 94 -7.49 4.29 9.54
CA PRO A 94 -7.71 2.98 10.17
C PRO A 94 -8.39 1.94 9.26
N ARG A 95 -9.25 2.38 8.33
CA ARG A 95 -9.97 1.53 7.36
C ARG A 95 -9.04 0.87 6.33
N LEU A 96 -7.79 1.32 6.20
CA LEU A 96 -6.81 0.68 5.32
C LEU A 96 -6.59 -0.79 5.67
N LEU A 97 -6.63 -1.14 6.96
CA LEU A 97 -6.45 -2.53 7.38
C LEU A 97 -7.56 -3.42 6.82
N ASP A 98 -8.81 -2.95 6.76
CA ASP A 98 -9.92 -3.73 6.21
C ASP A 98 -9.85 -3.91 4.68
N LEU A 99 -9.24 -2.94 4.00
CA LEU A 99 -9.00 -2.96 2.55
C LEU A 99 -7.81 -3.86 2.16
N VAL A 100 -6.73 -3.84 2.95
CA VAL A 100 -5.48 -4.57 2.66
C VAL A 100 -5.51 -5.99 3.22
N ARG A 101 -6.31 -6.24 4.27
CA ARG A 101 -6.47 -7.57 4.85
C ARG A 101 -7.40 -8.41 3.98
N ASN A 102 -6.91 -9.57 3.53
CA ASN A 102 -7.63 -10.53 2.70
C ASN A 102 -8.17 -9.90 1.39
N PRO A 103 -7.29 -9.44 0.48
CA PRO A 103 -7.68 -8.75 -0.75
C PRO A 103 -8.55 -9.61 -1.70
N ASP A 104 -8.46 -10.94 -1.54
CA ASP A 104 -9.14 -11.93 -2.39
C ASP A 104 -10.39 -12.55 -1.74
N VAL A 105 -10.70 -12.20 -0.48
CA VAL A 105 -11.90 -12.71 0.21
C VAL A 105 -13.03 -11.69 -0.02
N GLU A 106 -14.16 -12.12 -0.57
CA GLU A 106 -15.39 -11.31 -0.54
C GLU A 106 -15.88 -11.23 0.91
N ASP A 107 -16.40 -10.06 1.34
CA ASP A 107 -16.93 -9.89 2.71
C ASP A 107 -18.28 -10.59 2.84
N ASP A 108 -18.32 -11.90 2.62
CA ASP A 108 -19.50 -12.72 2.86
C ASP A 108 -19.50 -13.15 4.33
N ARG A 109 -19.72 -12.18 5.22
CA ARG A 109 -19.93 -12.41 6.68
C ARG A 109 -21.39 -12.69 7.01
N SER A 110 -22.12 -13.30 6.09
CA SER A 110 -23.50 -13.76 6.32
C SER A 110 -23.57 -14.88 7.38
N ASP A 111 -22.43 -15.46 7.75
CA ASP A 111 -22.28 -16.51 8.77
C ASP A 111 -21.88 -15.99 10.17
N LEU A 112 -21.57 -14.69 10.33
CA LEU A 112 -21.10 -14.15 11.61
C LEU A 112 -22.24 -13.99 12.63
N LYS A 113 -22.57 -15.07 13.34
CA LYS A 113 -23.41 -15.00 14.55
C LYS A 113 -22.59 -14.45 15.71
N LEU A 114 -22.70 -13.14 15.92
CA LEU A 114 -22.25 -12.48 17.16
C LEU A 114 -23.17 -12.91 18.31
N ALA A 115 -22.69 -13.78 19.20
CA ALA A 115 -23.29 -13.97 20.50
C ALA A 115 -22.69 -12.95 21.47
N PHE A 116 -23.51 -12.00 21.92
CA PHE A 116 -23.19 -11.20 23.10
C PHE A 116 -23.69 -11.96 24.34
N GLY A 117 -22.83 -12.10 25.34
CA GLY A 117 -23.13 -12.63 26.67
C GLY A 117 -22.87 -11.58 27.73
#